data_AF-A0A2M7C2Z0-F1
#
_entry.id   AF-A0A2M7C2Z0-F1
#
_cell.length_a   1.000
_cell.length_b   1.000
_cell.length_c   1.000
_cell.angle_alpha   90.00
_cell.angle_beta   90.00
_cell.angle_gamma   90.00
#
_symmetry.space_group_name_H-M   'P 1'
#
loop_
_entity.id
_entity.type
_entity.pdbx_description
1 polymer ?
#
loop_
_entity_poly.entity_id
_entity_poly.type
_entity_poly.pdbx_seq_one_letter_code
_entity_poly.pdbx_strand_id
1 'polypeptide(L)' 'NRGQAWAKDVGWRIDYQIATPGIAQRAQSASIYKAERFSDHAPLTIDYLG' A
#
# COMPACT_ATOMS: atom_id res chain seq x y z
N ASN A 1 -18.94 -15.33 0.71
CA ASN A 1 -17.73 -15.73 1.47
C ASN A 1 -16.55 -14.75 1.36
N ARG A 2 -16.76 -13.43 1.49
CA ARG A 2 -15.67 -12.43 1.60
C ARG A 2 -15.93 -11.31 2.63
N GLY A 3 -17.12 -11.23 3.24
CA GLY A 3 -17.46 -10.16 4.18
C GLY A 3 -16.61 -10.10 5.45
N GLN A 4 -15.96 -11.21 5.82
CA GLN A 4 -15.05 -11.29 6.98
C GLN A 4 -13.57 -11.21 6.59
N ALA A 5 -13.24 -11.02 5.30
CA ALA A 5 -11.85 -11.02 4.84
C ALA A 5 -11.04 -9.89 5.48
N TRP A 6 -11.64 -8.69 5.59
CA TRP A 6 -11.04 -7.54 6.26
C TRP A 6 -10.77 -7.80 7.74
N ALA A 7 -11.77 -8.29 8.48
CA ALA A 7 -11.65 -8.57 9.91
C ALA A 7 -10.65 -9.70 10.23
N LYS A 8 -10.41 -10.60 9.26
CA LYS A 8 -9.49 -11.73 9.39
C LYS A 8 -8.10 -11.45 8.81
N ASP A 9 -7.83 -10.23 8.36
CA ASP A 9 -6.60 -9.84 7.66
C ASP A 9 -6.25 -10.78 6.49
N VAL A 10 -7.28 -11.27 5.79
CA VAL A 10 -7.14 -12.13 4.61
C VAL A 10 -7.22 -11.25 3.36
N GLY A 11 -6.06 -10.71 2.98
CA GLY A 11 -5.92 -9.77 1.87
C GLY A 11 -4.92 -10.24 0.81
N TRP A 12 -4.79 -9.41 -0.22
CA TRP A 12 -3.80 -9.56 -1.29
C TRP A 12 -2.99 -8.27 -1.35
N ARG A 13 -1.70 -8.36 -1.70
CA ARG A 13 -0.90 -7.19 -2.03
C ARG A 13 -0.84 -7.05 -3.55
N ILE A 14 -1.77 -6.26 -4.11
CA ILE A 14 -1.91 -6.04 -5.55
C ILE A 14 -1.69 -4.60 -6.00
N ASP A 15 -1.58 -3.66 -5.05
CA ASP A 15 -1.24 -2.27 -5.30
C ASP A 15 0.28 -2.05 -5.20
N TYR A 16 0.87 -1.49 -6.26
CA TYR A 16 2.31 -1.25 -6.38
C TYR A 16 2.58 0.12 -7.01
N GLN A 17 3.66 0.77 -6.57
CA GLN A 17 4.32 1.82 -7.33
C GLN A 17 5.63 1.23 -7.89
N ILE A 18 5.65 0.91 -9.18
CA ILE A 18 6.83 0.37 -9.86
C ILE A 18 7.63 1.53 -10.43
N ALA A 19 8.91 1.63 -10.07
CA ALA A 19 9.76 2.76 -10.40
C ALA A 19 11.02 2.33 -11.16
N THR A 20 11.55 3.22 -12.01
CA THR A 20 12.87 3.05 -12.62
C THR A 20 13.96 3.12 -11.55
N PRO A 21 15.17 2.58 -11.78
CA PRO A 21 16.23 2.55 -10.77
C PRO A 21 16.58 3.92 -10.18
N GLY A 22 16.52 5.00 -10.96
CA GLY A 22 16.81 6.35 -10.50
C GLY A 22 15.75 6.90 -9.53
N ILE A 23 14.48 6.57 -9.73
CA ILE A 23 13.40 6.96 -8.82
C ILE A 23 13.34 6.03 -7.61
N ALA A 24 13.56 4.73 -7.81
CA ALA A 24 13.56 3.74 -6.73
C ALA A 24 14.61 4.06 -5.66
N GLN A 25 15.80 4.53 -6.06
CA GLN A 25 16.87 4.97 -5.14
C GLN A 25 16.47 6.17 -4.27
N ARG A 26 15.45 6.94 -4.67
CA ARG A 26 14.96 8.08 -3.88
C ARG A 26 13.93 7.66 -2.83
N ALA A 27 13.40 6.43 -2.85
CA ALA A 27 12.42 6.00 -1.86
C ALA A 27 13.03 5.94 -0.45
N GLN A 28 12.45 6.65 0.50
CA GLN A 28 12.90 6.70 1.89
C GLN A 28 12.02 5.87 2.82
N SER A 29 10.71 5.89 2.58
CA SER A 29 9.72 5.25 3.44
C SER A 29 8.59 4.66 2.59
N ALA A 30 7.98 3.59 3.07
CA ALA A 30 6.77 3.02 2.48
C ALA A 30 5.82 2.57 3.58
N SER A 31 4.54 2.89 3.44
CA SER A 31 3.52 2.55 4.41
C SER A 31 2.20 2.17 3.76
N ILE A 32 1.42 1.33 4.45
CA ILE A 32 0.04 0.99 4.09
C ILE A 32 -0.86 1.57 5.18
N TYR A 33 -1.70 2.53 4.83
CA TYR A 33 -2.60 3.17 5.78
C TYR A 33 -3.86 2.31 5.97
N LYS A 34 -4.13 1.89 7.23
CA LYS A 34 -5.26 1.02 7.58
C LYS A 34 -6.20 1.59 8.66
N ALA A 35 -5.94 2.80 9.16
CA ALA A 35 -6.68 3.35 10.30
C ALA A 35 -8.13 3.72 9.92
N GLU A 36 -8.33 4.25 8.71
CA GLU A 36 -9.64 4.50 8.13
C GLU A 36 -9.80 3.73 6.82
N ARG A 37 -11.03 3.29 6.54
CA ARG A 37 -11.35 2.50 5.36
C ARG A 37 -12.07 3.35 4.34
N PHE A 38 -11.40 3.62 3.22
CA PHE A 38 -11.94 4.41 2.12
C PHE A 38 -12.50 3.54 0.97
N SER A 39 -11.95 2.34 0.77
CA SER A 39 -12.42 1.36 -0.21
C SER A 39 -12.19 -0.08 0.29
N ASP A 40 -12.38 -1.08 -0.57
CA ASP A 40 -11.86 -2.44 -0.40
C ASP A 40 -10.32 -2.55 -0.54
N HIS A 41 -9.64 -1.49 -0.96
CA HIS A 41 -8.18 -1.32 -0.93
C HIS A 41 -7.74 -0.41 0.22
N ALA A 42 -6.47 -0.56 0.62
CA ALA A 42 -5.79 0.32 1.58
C ALA A 42 -4.77 1.21 0.85
N PRO A 43 -4.66 2.51 1.14
CA PRO A 43 -3.69 3.38 0.49
C PRO A 43 -2.24 2.92 0.72
N LEU A 44 -1.49 2.75 -0.38
CA LEU A 44 -0.03 2.61 -0.38
C LEU A 44 0.60 3.99 -0.55
N THR A 45 1.42 4.41 0.42
CA THR A 45 2.18 5.67 0.37
C THR A 45 3.67 5.35 0.33
N ILE A 46 4.41 6.05 -0.54
CA ILE A 46 5.87 6.00 -0.60
C ILE A 46 6.38 7.44 -0.54
N ASP A 47 7.28 7.71 0.40
CA ASP A 47 7.97 8.99 0.51
C ASP A 47 9.27 8.91 -0.30
N TYR A 48 9.48 9.86 -1.21
CA TYR A 48 10.70 9.98 -1.99
C TYR A 48 11.50 11.20 -1.55
N LEU A 49 12.84 11.09 -1.53
CA LEU A 49 13.75 12.21 -1.36
C LEU A 49 13.49 13.23 -2.46
N GLY A 50 13.29 14.50 -2.09
CA GLY A 50 13.14 15.66 -2.98
C GLY A 50 14.47 16.14 -3.55
#